data_AF-C8NIV1-F1
#
_entry.id   AF-C8NIV1-F1
#
_cell.length_a   1.000
_cell.length_b   1.000
_cell.length_c   1.000
_cell.angle_alpha   90.00
_cell.angle_beta   90.00
_cell.angle_gamma   90.00
#
_symmetry.space_group_name_H-M   'P 1'
#
loop_
_entity.id
_entity.type
_entity.pdbx_description
1 polymer ?
#
loop_
_entity_poly.entity_id
_entity_poly.type
_entity_poly.pdbx_seq_one_letter_code
_entity_poly.pdbx_strand_id
1 'polypeptide(L)'
;MKKVLKLVAILFSTFLIVGCSKPKITKEQQDNIATRIYRNYDIQEIEFLSFTKNESTGSYRLKIKINNDENIVTSFLIEKLDFLDKSEGELVLGPIQKLGQLKRTEYYTGNVDISNINVKYLGEQ
;
A
#
# COMPACT_ATOMS: atom_id res chain seq x y z
N MET A 1 -57.21 -3.65 -12.51
CA MET A 1 -56.36 -4.41 -11.56
C MET A 1 -55.01 -4.69 -12.24
N LYS A 2 -54.22 -3.69 -12.63
CA LYS A 2 -53.16 -2.99 -11.88
C LYS A 2 -52.29 -3.89 -10.96
N LYS A 3 -51.08 -4.16 -11.46
CA LYS A 3 -49.79 -4.08 -10.74
C LYS A 3 -49.49 -5.17 -9.70
N VAL A 4 -49.16 -6.39 -10.12
CA VAL A 4 -48.41 -7.31 -9.24
C VAL A 4 -47.29 -8.10 -9.91
N LEU A 5 -46.99 -7.85 -11.20
CA LEU A 5 -45.99 -8.62 -11.93
C LEU A 5 -44.82 -7.75 -12.44
N LYS A 6 -44.26 -6.90 -11.57
CA LYS A 6 -43.02 -6.15 -11.86
C LYS A 6 -42.07 -6.00 -10.66
N LEU A 7 -42.23 -6.80 -9.61
CA LEU A 7 -41.38 -6.68 -8.40
C LEU A 7 -40.46 -7.88 -8.09
N VAL A 8 -40.53 -8.97 -8.88
CA VAL A 8 -39.74 -10.19 -8.57
C VAL A 8 -38.44 -10.29 -9.38
N ALA A 9 -38.27 -9.49 -10.44
CA ALA A 9 -37.08 -9.55 -11.28
C ALA A 9 -35.91 -8.63 -10.85
N ILE A 10 -36.10 -7.77 -9.86
CA ILE A 10 -35.08 -6.76 -9.46
C ILE A 10 -34.24 -7.21 -8.24
N LEU A 11 -34.66 -8.27 -7.53
CA LEU A 11 -33.95 -8.73 -6.33
C LEU A 11 -32.84 -9.76 -6.58
N PHE A 12 -32.67 -10.24 -7.82
CA PHE A 12 -31.63 -11.23 -8.16
C PHE A 12 -30.45 -10.68 -8.97
N SER A 13 -30.46 -9.41 -9.40
CA SER A 13 -29.34 -8.83 -10.15
C SER A 13 -28.16 -8.36 -9.29
N THR A 14 -28.33 -8.34 -7.96
CA THR A 14 -27.26 -8.03 -7.00
C THR A 14 -26.73 -9.28 -6.32
N PHE A 15 -26.93 -10.47 -6.89
CA PHE A 15 -26.08 -11.63 -6.62
C PHE A 15 -24.67 -11.32 -7.14
N LEU A 16 -23.99 -10.47 -6.37
CA LEU A 16 -22.61 -10.55 -5.96
C LEU A 16 -21.79 -11.34 -6.98
N ILE A 17 -21.27 -10.60 -7.95
CA ILE A 17 -19.95 -10.88 -8.48
C ILE A 17 -19.01 -10.82 -7.25
N VAL A 18 -18.97 -11.90 -6.46
CA VAL A 18 -17.83 -12.20 -5.58
C VAL A 18 -16.69 -12.66 -6.49
N GLY A 19 -16.42 -11.92 -7.56
CA GLY A 19 -15.15 -11.98 -8.25
C GLY A 19 -14.16 -11.41 -7.26
N CYS A 20 -13.09 -12.14 -6.96
CA CYS A 20 -11.97 -11.68 -6.15
C CYS A 20 -11.62 -10.23 -6.51
N SER A 21 -12.17 -9.26 -5.78
CA SER A 21 -11.83 -7.87 -5.97
C SER A 21 -10.39 -7.76 -5.51
N LYS A 22 -9.50 -7.27 -6.39
CA LYS A 22 -8.10 -7.02 -6.02
C LYS A 22 -8.10 -6.15 -4.75
N PRO A 23 -7.23 -6.46 -3.77
CA PRO A 23 -7.18 -5.66 -2.57
C PRO A 23 -6.85 -4.21 -2.94
N LYS A 24 -7.52 -3.27 -2.27
CA LYS A 24 -7.34 -1.84 -2.49
C LYS A 24 -6.48 -1.27 -1.37
N ILE A 25 -5.61 -0.35 -1.72
CA ILE A 25 -4.84 0.49 -0.79
C ILE A 25 -5.17 1.95 -1.14
N THR A 26 -5.48 2.77 -0.13
CA THR A 26 -5.83 4.18 -0.37
C THR A 26 -4.59 5.02 -0.63
N LYS A 27 -4.76 6.24 -1.15
CA LYS A 27 -3.66 7.19 -1.27
C LYS A 27 -3.07 7.54 0.11
N GLU A 28 -3.92 7.80 1.10
CA GLU A 28 -3.51 8.09 2.48
C GLU A 28 -2.68 6.96 3.10
N GLN A 29 -3.07 5.70 2.87
CA GLN A 29 -2.29 4.54 3.32
C GLN A 29 -0.93 4.44 2.63
N GLN A 30 -0.85 4.84 1.36
CA GLN A 30 0.43 4.95 0.64
C GLN A 30 1.28 6.11 1.18
N ASP A 31 0.67 7.26 1.48
CA ASP A 31 1.33 8.41 2.10
C ASP A 31 1.93 8.04 3.47
N ASN A 32 1.18 7.28 4.28
CA ASN A 32 1.64 6.76 5.57
C ASN A 32 2.87 5.86 5.45
N ILE A 33 2.86 4.94 4.49
CA ILE A 33 4.01 4.07 4.21
C ILE A 33 5.20 4.88 3.69
N ALA A 34 4.97 5.80 2.76
CA ALA A 34 6.02 6.66 2.22
C ALA A 34 6.68 7.48 3.33
N THR A 35 5.88 8.04 4.24
CA THR A 35 6.34 8.77 5.43
C THR A 35 7.22 7.89 6.31
N ARG A 36 6.75 6.69 6.68
CA ARG A 36 7.55 5.77 7.53
C ARG A 36 8.88 5.38 6.90
N ILE A 37 8.92 5.21 5.58
CA ILE A 37 10.16 4.91 4.86
C ILE A 37 11.07 6.13 4.87
N TYR A 38 10.57 7.31 4.50
CA TYR A 38 11.36 8.54 4.44
C TYR A 38 11.98 8.93 5.79
N ARG A 39 11.28 8.65 6.90
CA ARG A 39 11.81 8.83 8.26
C ARG A 39 13.03 7.96 8.55
N ASN A 40 13.10 6.77 7.95
CA ASN A 40 14.16 5.78 8.20
C ASN A 40 15.26 5.76 7.12
N TYR A 41 14.97 6.27 5.92
CA TYR A 41 15.84 6.14 4.76
C TYR A 41 15.98 7.46 4.01
N ASP A 42 17.18 7.74 3.53
CA ASP A 42 17.46 8.84 2.62
C ASP A 42 17.14 8.42 1.19
N ILE A 43 15.99 8.89 0.72
CA ILE A 43 15.39 8.51 -0.57
C ILE A 43 14.82 9.74 -1.26
N GLN A 44 14.73 9.66 -2.58
CA GLN A 44 14.20 10.70 -3.45
C GLN A 44 12.91 10.26 -4.14
N GLU A 45 12.70 8.94 -4.32
CA GLU A 45 11.49 8.41 -4.96
C GLU A 45 11.03 7.10 -4.32
N ILE A 46 9.71 6.92 -4.23
CA ILE A 46 9.05 5.65 -3.95
C ILE A 46 8.00 5.40 -5.03
N GLU A 47 8.04 4.22 -5.63
CA GLU A 47 7.00 3.73 -6.54
C GLU A 47 6.30 2.52 -5.93
N PHE A 48 4.99 2.61 -5.77
CA PHE A 48 4.16 1.49 -5.32
C PHE A 48 3.85 0.58 -6.53
N LEU A 49 4.36 -0.65 -6.49
CA LEU A 49 4.31 -1.58 -7.64
C LEU A 49 3.14 -2.56 -7.57
N SER A 50 2.84 -3.08 -6.38
CA SER A 50 1.69 -3.96 -6.19
C SER A 50 1.25 -4.07 -4.74
N PHE A 51 -0.04 -4.28 -4.55
CA PHE A 51 -0.65 -4.66 -3.29
C PHE A 51 -1.49 -5.92 -3.53
N THR A 52 -1.10 -7.04 -2.92
CA THR A 52 -1.76 -8.34 -3.13
C THR A 52 -2.10 -9.00 -1.81
N LYS A 53 -3.17 -9.80 -1.80
CA LYS A 53 -3.60 -10.57 -0.64
C LYS A 53 -3.25 -12.03 -0.85
N ASN A 54 -2.66 -12.65 0.16
CA ASN A 54 -2.47 -14.08 0.24
C ASN A 54 -3.75 -14.69 0.83
N GLU A 55 -4.58 -15.30 -0.02
CA GLU A 55 -5.87 -15.85 0.42
C GLU A 55 -5.74 -17.02 1.40
N SER A 56 -4.60 -17.72 1.42
CA SER A 56 -4.38 -18.83 2.36
C SER A 56 -4.11 -18.37 3.79
N THR A 57 -3.52 -17.19 3.97
CA THR A 57 -3.10 -16.68 5.28
C THR A 57 -3.83 -15.40 5.69
N GLY A 58 -4.55 -14.77 4.76
CA GLY A 58 -5.17 -13.46 4.94
C GLY A 58 -4.19 -12.28 4.93
N SER A 59 -2.88 -12.54 4.90
CA SER A 59 -1.84 -11.51 4.88
C SER A 59 -1.77 -10.78 3.55
N TYR A 60 -1.20 -9.59 3.55
CA TYR A 60 -0.99 -8.76 2.36
C TYR A 60 0.50 -8.62 2.06
N ARG A 61 0.84 -8.46 0.78
CA ARG A 61 2.18 -8.12 0.33
C ARG A 61 2.13 -6.78 -0.38
N LEU A 62 2.91 -5.84 0.12
CA LEU A 62 3.15 -4.55 -0.53
C LEU A 62 4.54 -4.59 -1.17
N LYS A 63 4.60 -4.30 -2.47
CA LYS A 63 5.83 -4.23 -3.25
C LYS A 63 6.08 -2.79 -3.68
N ILE A 64 7.29 -2.31 -3.46
CA ILE A 64 7.71 -0.96 -3.80
C ILE A 64 9.08 -0.96 -4.50
N LYS A 65 9.36 0.10 -5.25
CA LYS A 65 10.68 0.42 -5.80
C LYS A 65 11.15 1.74 -5.20
N ILE A 66 12.45 1.83 -4.89
CA ILE A 66 13.07 3.01 -4.30
C ILE A 66 14.01 3.67 -5.32
N ASN A 67 14.00 5.00 -5.39
CA ASN A 67 14.90 5.83 -6.20
C ASN A 67 14.96 5.43 -7.69
N ASN A 68 13.87 4.89 -8.24
CA ASN A 68 13.79 4.35 -9.60
C ASN A 68 14.88 3.31 -9.94
N ASP A 69 15.51 2.70 -8.94
CA ASP A 69 16.56 1.69 -9.14
C ASP A 69 15.92 0.30 -9.22
N GLU A 70 16.04 -0.36 -10.37
CA GLU A 70 15.55 -1.73 -10.58
C GLU A 70 16.16 -2.73 -9.59
N ASN A 71 17.34 -2.42 -9.04
CA ASN A 71 18.01 -3.23 -8.04
C ASN A 71 17.46 -3.04 -6.63
N ILE A 72 16.65 -2.01 -6.39
CA ILE A 72 16.09 -1.66 -5.08
C ILE A 72 14.56 -1.80 -5.12
N VAL A 73 14.13 -3.01 -5.43
CA VAL A 73 12.75 -3.45 -5.30
C VAL A 73 12.60 -4.26 -4.02
N THR A 74 11.73 -3.82 -3.12
CA THR A 74 11.47 -4.51 -1.85
C THR A 74 10.00 -4.85 -1.71
N SER A 75 9.72 -5.89 -0.94
CA SER A 75 8.37 -6.26 -0.57
C SER A 75 8.33 -6.65 0.90
N PHE A 76 7.29 -6.22 1.60
CA PHE A 76 7.08 -6.61 2.99
C PHE A 76 5.68 -7.17 3.21
N LEU A 77 5.60 -8.06 4.19
CA LEU A 77 4.39 -8.73 4.62
C LEU A 77 3.63 -7.82 5.59
N ILE A 78 2.32 -7.72 5.39
CA ILE A 78 1.41 -6.98 6.25
C ILE A 78 0.37 -7.98 6.75
N GLU A 79 0.40 -8.30 8.04
CA GLU A 79 -0.54 -9.25 8.63
C GLU A 79 -1.92 -8.65 8.85
N LYS A 80 -1.96 -7.35 9.18
CA LYS A 80 -3.18 -6.60 9.50
C LYS A 80 -3.17 -5.25 8.79
N LEU A 81 -4.34 -4.84 8.26
CA LEU A 81 -4.47 -3.61 7.48
C LEU A 81 -4.26 -2.33 8.31
N ASP A 82 -4.49 -2.37 9.62
CA ASP A 82 -4.22 -1.26 10.55
C ASP A 82 -2.74 -0.82 10.57
N PHE A 83 -1.84 -1.66 10.06
CA PHE A 83 -0.46 -1.31 9.80
C PHE A 83 -0.31 -0.14 8.80
N LEU A 84 -1.23 -0.04 7.84
CA LEU A 84 -1.22 0.97 6.77
C LEU A 84 -1.74 2.34 7.25
N ASP A 85 -2.48 2.36 8.36
CA ASP A 85 -3.08 3.56 8.91
C ASP A 85 -2.10 4.35 9.80
N LYS A 86 -0.85 3.87 9.92
CA LYS A 86 0.21 4.44 10.75
C LYS A 86 1.23 5.17 9.89
N SER A 87 1.45 6.45 10.17
CA SER A 87 2.54 7.27 9.59
C SER A 87 3.81 7.30 10.45
N GLU A 88 3.76 6.67 11.62
CA GLU A 88 4.86 6.58 12.59
C GLU A 88 5.26 5.11 12.87
N GLY A 89 6.40 4.97 13.54
CA GLY A 89 7.02 3.69 13.85
C GLY A 89 8.00 3.25 12.76
N GLU A 90 9.14 2.73 13.19
CA GLU A 90 10.18 2.27 12.29
C GLU A 90 9.65 1.18 11.34
N LEU A 91 9.96 1.35 10.06
CA LEU A 91 9.78 0.33 9.04
C LEU A 91 11.16 -0.03 8.51
N VAL A 92 11.64 -1.24 8.81
CA VAL A 92 12.92 -1.73 8.31
C VAL A 92 12.69 -2.49 7.01
N LEU A 93 13.31 -2.01 5.94
CA LEU A 93 13.24 -2.62 4.62
C LEU A 93 14.42 -3.56 4.40
N GLY A 94 14.14 -4.71 3.79
CA GLY A 94 15.15 -5.67 3.31
C GLY A 94 15.26 -5.67 1.78
N PRO A 95 16.39 -6.13 1.20
CA PRO A 95 17.57 -6.66 1.88
C PRO A 95 18.50 -5.57 2.42
N ILE A 96 19.08 -5.81 3.61
CA ILE A 96 19.93 -4.84 4.33
C ILE A 96 21.18 -4.48 3.53
N GLN A 97 21.76 -5.39 2.74
CA GLN A 97 22.99 -5.08 1.99
C GLN A 97 22.82 -3.90 1.01
N LYS A 98 21.62 -3.72 0.47
CA LYS A 98 21.31 -2.63 -0.47
C LYS A 98 20.72 -1.43 0.25
N LEU A 99 19.68 -1.66 1.06
CA LEU A 99 18.92 -0.59 1.70
C LEU A 99 19.62 -0.01 2.93
N GLY A 100 20.56 -0.74 3.54
CA GLY A 100 21.35 -0.27 4.68
C GLY A 100 22.18 0.96 4.36
N GLN A 101 22.63 1.13 3.11
CA GLN A 101 23.38 2.32 2.67
C GLN A 101 22.50 3.57 2.61
N LEU A 102 21.19 3.39 2.40
CA LEU A 102 20.21 4.47 2.43
C LEU A 102 19.67 4.73 3.84
N LYS A 103 19.95 3.85 4.80
CA LYS A 103 19.39 3.98 6.15
C LYS A 103 19.97 5.24 6.81
N ARG A 104 19.11 6.10 7.34
CA ARG A 104 19.53 7.28 8.10
C ARG A 104 20.20 6.84 9.40
N THR A 105 21.11 7.67 9.90
CA THR A 105 21.70 7.48 11.23
C THR A 105 20.65 7.68 12.32
N GLU A 106 19.73 8.63 12.11
CA GLU A 106 18.66 8.97 13.04
C GLU A 106 17.29 8.88 12.35
N TYR A 107 16.31 8.38 13.09
CA TYR A 107 14.91 8.37 12.67
C TYR A 107 14.31 9.77 12.81
N TYR A 108 13.64 10.27 11.77
CA TYR A 108 12.91 11.53 11.88
C TYR A 108 11.63 11.36 12.70
N THR A 109 11.56 12.07 13.83
CA THR A 109 10.39 12.13 14.73
C THR A 109 9.50 13.34 14.45
N GLY A 110 8.24 13.32 14.92
CA GLY A 110 7.32 14.46 14.81
C GLY A 110 6.74 14.64 13.40
N ASN A 111 6.28 15.83 13.04
CA ASN A 111 5.71 16.09 11.72
C ASN A 111 6.80 16.04 10.65
N VAL A 112 6.60 15.19 9.63
CA VAL A 112 7.53 15.00 8.52
C VAL A 112 6.83 15.31 7.22
N ASP A 113 7.44 16.19 6.44
CA ASP A 113 6.96 16.55 5.11
C ASP A 113 7.65 15.67 4.05
N ILE A 114 6.84 14.95 3.29
CA ILE A 114 7.30 14.10 2.18
C ILE A 114 7.13 14.78 0.82
N SER A 115 6.77 16.07 0.76
CA SER A 115 6.66 16.85 -0.48
C SER A 115 7.96 16.89 -1.30
N ASN A 116 9.10 16.66 -0.64
CA ASN A 116 10.43 16.65 -1.25
C ASN A 116 10.79 15.33 -1.95
N ILE A 117 9.95 14.29 -1.85
CA ILE A 117 10.16 13.03 -2.55
C ILE A 117 9.07 12.81 -3.61
N ASN A 118 9.45 12.15 -4.70
CA ASN A 118 8.49 11.71 -5.71
C ASN A 118 7.77 10.43 -5.23
N VAL A 119 6.45 10.44 -5.20
CA VAL A 119 5.65 9.27 -4.82
C VAL A 119 4.77 8.88 -6.00
N LYS A 120 5.01 7.68 -6.55
CA LYS A 120 4.19 7.10 -7.63
C LYS A 120 3.22 6.09 -7.03
N TYR A 121 1.94 6.43 -7.04
CA TYR A 121 0.89 5.67 -6.37
C TYR A 121 0.35 4.51 -7.22
N LEU A 122 -0.08 3.45 -6.53
CA LEU A 122 -0.93 2.42 -7.12
C LEU A 122 -2.32 2.98 -7.44
N GLY A 123 -2.79 2.73 -8.66
CA GLY A 123 -4.14 3.10 -9.09
C GLY A 123 -4.24 4.51 -9.69
N GLU A 124 -3.16 5.28 -9.70
CA GLU A 124 -3.03 6.46 -10.56
C GLU A 124 -2.54 6.00 -11.94
N GLN A 125 -3.48 5.70 -12.83
CA GLN A 125 -3.25 5.51 -14.27
C GLN A 125 -4.24 6.35 -15.07
#